data_AF-A0A970FKY5-F1
#
_entry.id   AF-A0A970FKY5-F1
#
_cell.length_a   1.000
_cell.length_b   1.000
_cell.length_c   1.000
_cell.angle_alpha   90.00
_cell.angle_beta   90.00
_cell.angle_gamma   90.00
#
_symmetry.space_group_name_H-M   'P 1'
#
loop_
_entity.id
_entity.type
_entity.pdbx_description
1 polymer ?
#
loop_
_entity_poly.entity_id
_entity_poly.type
_entity_poly.pdbx_seq_one_letter_code
_entity_poly.pdbx_strand_id
1 'polypeptide(L)'
;MDDRPFCFPDNTQPNMPAWGAKDRRIGNNPLILAIPRKEGHIVVDVAMAQFSYGKIEECKFKKQQLPVPGGYDSKGNLTTDPAEIEKTWRVLPIGFWKGSGLSIALDLIAAVVSGGKSTHEVGKLGGDEYALSQIMIAIDPYRFSSPEFVEKTLNDTIEYIKASIPMSENGKIYYPGEIELMTRVDNLKNGIPVEVEIWEKIKSM
;
A
#
# COMPACT_ATOMS: atom_id res chain seq x y z
N MET A 1 17.43 -12.40 10.43
CA MET A 1 16.46 -11.34 10.06
C MET A 1 16.20 -10.54 11.33
N ASP A 2 15.92 -9.24 11.20
CA ASP A 2 15.68 -8.38 12.34
C ASP A 2 14.30 -8.71 12.96
N ASP A 3 14.26 -9.06 14.25
CA ASP A 3 13.05 -9.48 14.96
C ASP A 3 12.25 -8.30 15.55
N ARG A 4 12.58 -7.07 15.13
CA ARG A 4 11.92 -5.84 15.57
C ARG A 4 10.78 -5.43 14.64
N PRO A 5 9.56 -5.16 15.14
CA PRO A 5 8.54 -4.48 14.37
C PRO A 5 9.03 -3.18 13.76
N PHE A 6 8.59 -2.91 12.54
CA PHE A 6 9.01 -1.75 11.79
C PHE A 6 7.83 -0.98 11.19
N CYS A 7 7.96 0.34 11.16
CA CYS A 7 7.04 1.26 10.50
C CYS A 7 7.78 2.17 9.53
N PHE A 8 7.24 2.32 8.33
CA PHE A 8 7.78 3.17 7.27
C PHE A 8 6.69 4.09 6.70
N PRO A 9 6.59 5.34 7.17
CA PRO A 9 5.87 6.37 6.45
C PRO A 9 6.78 7.01 5.39
N ASP A 10 6.24 7.17 4.18
CA ASP A 10 6.87 7.86 3.07
C ASP A 10 5.92 8.93 2.51
N ASN A 11 6.46 9.99 1.94
CA ASN A 11 5.68 10.95 1.18
C ASN A 11 5.96 10.85 -0.32
N THR A 12 4.99 11.27 -1.12
CA THR A 12 5.08 11.25 -2.58
C THR A 12 4.84 12.63 -3.17
N GLN A 13 5.08 12.78 -4.47
CA GLN A 13 4.61 13.94 -5.21
C GLN A 13 3.07 14.03 -5.16
N PRO A 14 2.47 15.21 -5.37
CA PRO A 14 1.01 15.34 -5.38
C PRO A 14 0.37 14.51 -6.50
N ASN A 15 -0.15 13.34 -6.14
CA ASN A 15 -0.76 12.40 -7.07
C ASN A 15 -2.22 12.09 -6.72
N MET A 16 -2.72 12.51 -5.56
CA MET A 16 -4.08 12.23 -5.11
C MET A 16 -4.82 13.51 -4.68
N PRO A 17 -6.13 13.66 -4.95
CA PRO A 17 -6.92 14.74 -4.39
C PRO A 17 -7.21 14.51 -2.91
N ALA A 18 -7.19 15.58 -2.12
CA ALA A 18 -7.72 15.54 -0.76
C ALA A 18 -9.23 15.28 -0.78
N TRP A 19 -9.78 14.72 0.29
CA TRP A 19 -11.22 14.52 0.39
C TRP A 19 -11.98 15.85 0.24
N GLY A 20 -12.89 15.90 -0.73
CA GLY A 20 -13.64 17.11 -1.09
C GLY A 20 -12.96 18.00 -2.14
N ALA A 21 -11.70 17.74 -2.50
CA ALA A 21 -10.99 18.45 -3.56
C ALA A 21 -11.09 17.73 -4.92
N LYS A 22 -10.77 18.46 -5.99
CA LYS A 22 -10.65 17.91 -7.35
C LYS A 22 -9.21 17.88 -7.84
N ASP A 23 -8.38 18.80 -7.38
CA ASP A 23 -6.97 18.92 -7.71
C ASP A 23 -6.11 18.02 -6.81
N ARG A 24 -5.02 17.52 -7.39
CA ARG A 24 -4.06 16.66 -6.69
C ARG A 24 -3.16 17.52 -5.81
N ARG A 25 -3.30 17.38 -4.50
CA ARG A 25 -2.59 18.19 -3.50
C ARG A 25 -1.98 17.36 -2.38
N ILE A 26 -2.30 16.07 -2.33
CA ILE A 26 -1.75 15.13 -1.36
C ILE A 26 -1.14 13.95 -2.11
N GLY A 27 -0.24 13.24 -1.45
CA GLY A 27 0.36 12.02 -1.98
C GLY A 27 -0.42 10.80 -1.55
N ASN A 28 -0.30 9.71 -2.30
CA ASN A 28 -0.75 8.39 -1.85
C ASN A 28 0.11 7.79 -0.72
N ASN A 29 1.16 8.49 -0.26
CA ASN A 29 1.93 8.35 0.99
C ASN A 29 1.76 6.98 1.69
N PRO A 30 2.52 5.96 1.30
CA PRO A 30 2.33 4.62 1.82
C PRO A 30 2.68 4.51 3.31
N LEU A 31 2.02 3.56 3.97
CA LEU A 31 2.31 3.15 5.33
C LEU A 31 2.61 1.65 5.34
N ILE A 32 3.84 1.31 5.75
CA ILE A 32 4.23 -0.07 5.96
C ILE A 32 4.28 -0.35 7.46
N LEU A 33 3.68 -1.45 7.89
CA LEU A 33 3.79 -2.01 9.24
C LEU A 33 4.20 -3.48 9.12
N ALA A 34 5.37 -3.82 9.66
CA ALA A 34 5.86 -5.19 9.70
C ALA A 34 5.95 -5.67 11.15
N ILE A 35 5.43 -6.85 11.43
CA ILE A 35 5.49 -7.51 12.73
C ILE A 35 6.16 -8.87 12.54
N PRO A 36 7.42 -9.04 13.00
CA PRO A 36 8.15 -10.29 12.91
C PRO A 36 7.44 -11.41 13.66
N ARG A 37 7.32 -12.54 12.97
CA ARG A 37 6.74 -13.78 13.46
C ARG A 37 7.45 -14.95 12.77
N LYS A 38 7.78 -15.99 13.55
CA LYS A 38 8.60 -17.14 13.11
C LYS A 38 8.02 -17.88 11.90
N GLU A 39 6.70 -18.08 11.85
CA GLU A 39 6.05 -18.87 10.80
C GLU A 39 5.57 -18.02 9.60
N GLY A 40 6.03 -16.78 9.50
CA GLY A 40 5.59 -15.83 8.47
C GLY A 40 5.25 -14.48 9.08
N HIS A 41 5.98 -13.46 8.66
CA HIS A 41 5.81 -12.10 9.15
C HIS A 41 4.45 -11.54 8.76
N ILE A 42 3.85 -10.76 9.65
CA ILE A 42 2.63 -10.02 9.35
C ILE A 42 3.08 -8.69 8.76
N VAL A 43 2.67 -8.41 7.51
CA VAL A 43 3.08 -7.20 6.80
C VAL A 43 1.85 -6.53 6.22
N VAL A 44 1.64 -5.27 6.61
CA VAL A 44 0.70 -4.37 5.96
C VAL A 44 1.54 -3.41 5.13
N ASP A 45 1.37 -3.42 3.82
CA ASP A 45 1.95 -2.45 2.89
C ASP A 45 0.80 -1.83 2.10
N VAL A 46 0.46 -0.59 2.43
CA VAL A 46 -0.74 0.06 1.90
C VAL A 46 -0.46 1.49 1.48
N ALA A 47 -0.83 1.81 0.24
CA ALA A 47 -0.95 3.19 -0.21
C ALA A 47 -2.26 3.80 0.31
N MET A 48 -2.25 5.11 0.58
CA MET A 48 -3.46 5.86 0.96
C MET A 48 -4.45 6.06 -0.18
N ALA A 49 -4.10 5.61 -1.39
CA ALA A 49 -5.02 5.47 -2.51
C ALA A 49 -5.76 4.12 -2.43
N GLN A 50 -7.05 4.10 -2.79
CA GLN A 50 -7.89 2.91 -2.79
C GLN A 50 -7.36 1.80 -3.70
N PHE A 51 -6.69 2.18 -4.79
CA PHE A 51 -5.91 1.30 -5.65
C PHE A 51 -4.64 2.02 -6.08
N SER A 52 -3.56 1.26 -6.31
CA SER A 52 -2.35 1.80 -6.91
C SER A 52 -2.56 2.12 -8.40
N TYR A 53 -1.77 3.05 -8.93
CA TYR A 53 -1.78 3.34 -10.37
C TYR A 53 -1.48 2.10 -11.22
N GLY A 54 -0.51 1.29 -10.81
CA GLY A 54 -0.20 0.03 -11.49
C GLY A 54 -1.39 -0.94 -11.50
N LYS A 55 -2.19 -0.99 -10.44
CA LYS A 55 -3.40 -1.83 -10.41
C LYS A 55 -4.49 -1.30 -11.35
N ILE A 56 -4.66 0.02 -11.42
CA ILE A 56 -5.60 0.68 -12.34
C ILE A 56 -5.18 0.40 -13.79
N GLU A 57 -3.89 0.54 -14.11
CA GLU A 57 -3.33 0.25 -15.43
C GLU A 57 -3.50 -1.23 -15.81
N GLU A 58 -3.22 -2.15 -14.88
CA GLU A 58 -3.44 -3.59 -15.08
C GLU A 58 -4.91 -3.90 -15.41
N CYS A 59 -5.85 -3.35 -14.65
CA CYS A 59 -7.29 -3.55 -14.89
C CYS A 59 -7.72 -2.97 -16.25
N LYS A 60 -7.21 -1.80 -16.64
CA LYS A 60 -7.46 -1.21 -17.96
C LYS A 60 -6.94 -2.11 -19.07
N PHE A 61 -5.69 -2.60 -18.95
CA PHE A 61 -5.10 -3.50 -19.93
C PHE A 61 -5.93 -4.78 -20.10
N LYS A 62 -6.37 -5.36 -18.98
CA LYS A 62 -7.26 -6.54 -18.95
C LYS A 62 -8.71 -6.24 -19.33
N LYS A 63 -9.05 -4.97 -19.60
CA LYS A 63 -10.42 -4.47 -19.86
C LYS A 63 -11.42 -4.88 -18.78
N GLN A 64 -10.97 -4.89 -17.53
CA GLN A 64 -11.77 -5.25 -16.36
C GLN A 64 -12.09 -4.01 -15.52
N GLN A 65 -13.27 -4.01 -14.91
CA GLN A 65 -13.66 -3.01 -13.93
C GLN A 65 -12.94 -3.26 -12.59
N LEU A 66 -12.73 -2.19 -11.82
CA LEU A 66 -12.30 -2.33 -10.43
C LEU A 66 -13.41 -2.96 -9.58
N PRO A 67 -13.06 -3.78 -8.56
CA PRO A 67 -14.06 -4.47 -7.75
C PRO A 67 -14.89 -3.53 -6.86
N VAL A 68 -14.35 -2.34 -6.56
CA VAL A 68 -15.01 -1.24 -5.84
C VAL A 68 -14.60 0.10 -6.48
N PRO A 69 -15.31 1.21 -6.22
CA PRO A 69 -14.93 2.50 -6.79
C PRO A 69 -13.49 2.87 -6.46
N GLY A 70 -12.70 3.20 -7.48
CA GLY A 70 -11.28 3.51 -7.35
C GLY A 70 -10.93 4.98 -7.54
N GLY A 71 -11.89 5.80 -7.97
CA GLY A 71 -11.66 7.21 -8.28
C GLY A 71 -12.91 7.90 -8.79
N TYR A 72 -12.71 9.03 -9.47
CA TYR A 72 -13.76 9.86 -10.00
C TYR A 72 -13.74 9.92 -11.53
N ASP A 73 -14.92 9.88 -12.14
CA ASP A 73 -15.10 10.09 -13.57
C ASP A 73 -14.99 11.58 -13.97
N SER A 74 -15.05 11.83 -15.28
CA SER A 74 -15.03 13.19 -15.85
C SER A 74 -16.19 14.08 -15.38
N LYS A 75 -17.29 13.48 -14.88
CA LYS A 75 -18.48 14.18 -14.34
C LYS A 75 -18.36 14.44 -12.83
N GLY A 76 -17.37 13.85 -12.16
CA GLY A 76 -17.14 13.96 -10.72
C GLY A 76 -17.89 12.93 -9.88
N ASN A 77 -18.42 11.87 -10.47
CA ASN A 77 -19.02 10.74 -9.74
C ASN A 77 -17.97 9.67 -9.44
N LEU A 78 -18.20 8.89 -8.38
CA LEU A 78 -17.40 7.70 -8.09
C LEU A 78 -17.54 6.68 -9.23
N THR A 79 -16.42 6.08 -9.64
CA THR A 79 -16.39 5.12 -10.74
C THR A 79 -15.49 3.92 -10.43
N THR A 80 -15.83 2.79 -11.04
CA THR A 80 -15.02 1.56 -11.10
C THR A 80 -14.23 1.45 -12.39
N ASP A 81 -14.43 2.37 -13.34
CA ASP A 81 -13.81 2.33 -14.66
C ASP A 81 -12.37 2.85 -14.58
N PRO A 82 -11.35 1.99 -14.78
CA PRO A 82 -9.96 2.41 -14.70
C PRO A 82 -9.59 3.46 -15.76
N ALA A 83 -10.23 3.44 -16.94
CA ALA A 83 -9.93 4.40 -18.01
C ALA A 83 -10.40 5.82 -17.66
N GLU A 84 -11.56 5.96 -17.03
CA GLU A 84 -12.02 7.27 -16.55
C GLU A 84 -11.16 7.79 -15.38
N ILE A 85 -10.71 6.91 -14.48
CA ILE A 85 -9.85 7.31 -13.34
C ILE A 85 -8.49 7.80 -13.84
N GLU A 86 -7.88 7.08 -14.79
CA GLU A 86 -6.61 7.48 -15.40
C GLU A 86 -6.76 8.77 -16.21
N LYS A 87 -7.90 9.00 -16.85
CA LYS A 87 -8.16 10.26 -17.58
C LYS A 87 -8.25 11.46 -16.64
N THR A 88 -8.93 11.30 -15.50
CA THR A 88 -9.09 12.40 -14.55
C THR A 88 -7.92 12.56 -13.59
N TRP A 89 -7.12 11.50 -13.40
CA TRP A 89 -6.10 11.40 -12.36
C TRP A 89 -6.67 11.63 -10.94
N ARG A 90 -7.96 11.37 -10.74
CA ARG A 90 -8.66 11.57 -9.46
C ARG A 90 -8.87 10.24 -8.77
N VAL A 91 -7.78 9.67 -8.27
CA VAL A 91 -7.82 8.42 -7.49
C VAL A 91 -8.52 8.68 -6.14
N LEU A 92 -9.32 7.71 -5.70
CA LEU A 92 -10.06 7.78 -4.45
C LEU A 92 -9.12 7.46 -3.28
N PRO A 93 -9.08 8.26 -2.20
CA PRO A 93 -8.37 7.87 -1.00
C PRO A 93 -9.04 6.68 -0.29
N ILE A 94 -8.25 5.77 0.26
CA ILE A 94 -8.75 4.59 0.97
C ILE A 94 -9.64 5.02 2.15
N GLY A 95 -10.87 4.49 2.23
CA GLY A 95 -11.79 4.89 3.29
C GLY A 95 -12.15 6.38 3.29
N PHE A 96 -12.16 7.02 2.12
CA PHE A 96 -12.61 8.40 1.90
C PHE A 96 -11.81 9.44 2.72
N TRP A 97 -12.47 10.19 3.61
CA TRP A 97 -11.82 11.19 4.45
C TRP A 97 -10.75 10.60 5.39
N LYS A 98 -10.83 9.30 5.71
CA LYS A 98 -9.84 8.65 6.58
C LYS A 98 -8.48 8.52 5.90
N GLY A 99 -8.42 7.96 4.69
CA GLY A 99 -7.17 7.84 3.93
C GLY A 99 -6.62 9.19 3.51
N SER A 100 -7.49 10.14 3.17
CA SER A 100 -7.05 11.52 2.92
C SER A 100 -6.40 12.15 4.15
N GLY A 101 -6.99 12.01 5.34
CA GLY A 101 -6.43 12.55 6.58
C GLY A 101 -5.15 11.84 6.98
N LEU A 102 -5.08 10.52 6.83
CA LEU A 102 -3.90 9.73 7.15
C LEU A 102 -2.73 10.07 6.21
N SER A 103 -2.98 10.22 4.91
CA SER A 103 -1.96 10.68 3.94
C SER A 103 -1.33 12.02 4.36
N ILE A 104 -2.15 13.00 4.75
CA ILE A 104 -1.67 14.31 5.19
C ILE A 104 -0.82 14.18 6.46
N ALA A 105 -1.27 13.38 7.43
CA ALA A 105 -0.51 13.15 8.65
C ALA A 105 0.85 12.47 8.37
N LEU A 106 0.88 11.46 7.50
CA LEU A 106 2.11 10.77 7.10
C LEU A 106 3.10 11.72 6.44
N ASP A 107 2.64 12.58 5.52
CA ASP A 107 3.48 13.60 4.87
C ASP A 107 4.13 14.53 5.90
N LEU A 108 3.31 15.09 6.79
CA LEU A 108 3.78 16.05 7.78
C LEU A 108 4.75 15.40 8.77
N ILE A 109 4.48 14.18 9.23
CA ILE A 109 5.39 13.43 10.10
C ILE A 109 6.70 13.20 9.36
N ALA A 110 6.66 12.66 8.13
CA ALA A 110 7.82 12.39 7.29
C ALA A 110 8.71 13.62 7.10
N ALA A 111 8.14 14.73 6.64
CA ALA A 111 8.86 15.97 6.38
C ALA A 111 9.42 16.60 7.66
N VAL A 112 8.63 16.69 8.73
CA VAL A 112 9.06 17.35 9.99
C VAL A 112 10.17 16.57 10.68
N VAL A 113 10.05 15.25 10.80
CA VAL A 113 11.04 14.43 11.52
C VAL A 113 12.34 14.30 10.74
N SER A 114 12.27 14.18 9.41
CA SER A 114 13.47 14.09 8.56
C SER A 114 14.13 15.45 8.29
N GLY A 115 13.41 16.56 8.51
CA GLY A 115 13.81 17.89 8.02
C GLY A 115 13.78 18.01 6.50
N GLY A 116 13.08 17.08 5.83
CA GLY A 116 12.95 17.00 4.38
C GLY A 116 11.80 17.83 3.82
N LYS A 117 11.47 17.58 2.55
CA LYS A 117 10.39 18.28 1.85
C LYS A 117 9.05 17.59 2.07
N SER A 118 8.00 18.35 2.31
CA SER A 118 6.61 17.88 2.26
C SER A 118 6.15 17.61 0.82
N THR A 119 5.05 16.86 0.64
CA THR A 119 4.41 16.63 -0.66
C THR A 119 4.15 17.93 -1.42
N HIS A 120 3.75 18.99 -0.71
CA HIS A 120 3.56 20.33 -1.29
C HIS A 120 4.86 20.89 -1.88
N GLU A 121 5.98 20.75 -1.18
CA GLU A 121 7.27 21.25 -1.65
C GLU A 121 7.83 20.40 -2.79
N VAL A 122 7.68 19.08 -2.71
CA VAL A 122 8.02 18.16 -3.80
C VAL A 122 7.25 18.54 -5.06
N GLY A 123 5.94 18.80 -4.94
CA GLY A 123 5.11 19.23 -6.08
C GLY A 123 5.54 20.55 -6.73
N LYS A 124 6.27 21.41 -6.03
CA LYS A 124 6.81 22.66 -6.58
C LYS A 124 8.12 22.48 -7.35
N LEU A 125 8.83 21.38 -7.14
CA LEU A 125 10.07 21.10 -7.87
C LEU A 125 9.78 20.90 -9.36
N GLY A 126 8.61 20.34 -9.69
CA GLY A 126 8.21 20.02 -11.05
C GLY A 126 9.03 18.87 -11.65
N GLY A 127 8.46 18.21 -12.66
CA GLY A 127 9.10 17.05 -13.30
C GLY A 127 8.87 15.76 -12.52
N ASP A 128 9.92 14.96 -12.41
CA ASP A 128 9.87 13.63 -11.80
C ASP A 128 9.80 13.66 -10.26
N GLU A 129 9.54 12.50 -9.68
CA GLU A 129 9.40 12.31 -8.25
C GLU A 129 10.76 12.06 -7.57
N TYR A 130 11.27 13.07 -6.86
CA TYR A 130 12.54 13.01 -6.14
C TYR A 130 12.56 13.93 -4.91
N ALA A 131 13.59 13.76 -4.06
CA ALA A 131 13.76 14.51 -2.81
C ALA A 131 12.59 14.37 -1.82
N LEU A 132 12.08 13.13 -1.73
CA LEU A 132 11.04 12.70 -0.80
C LEU A 132 11.57 12.61 0.64
N SER A 133 10.64 12.52 1.58
CA SER A 133 10.90 12.38 3.01
C SER A 133 10.42 11.01 3.48
N GLN A 134 11.31 10.27 4.15
CA GLN A 134 11.06 8.91 4.62
C GLN A 134 11.46 8.78 6.08
N ILE A 135 10.70 8.02 6.86
CA ILE A 135 11.07 7.67 8.25
C ILE A 135 11.09 6.17 8.40
N MET A 136 12.03 5.71 9.21
CA MET A 136 12.23 4.32 9.56
C MET A 136 12.13 4.17 11.09
N ILE A 137 11.09 3.50 11.58
CA ILE A 137 10.89 3.28 13.02
C ILE A 137 11.02 1.79 13.31
N ALA A 138 11.99 1.41 14.15
CA ALA A 138 12.12 0.05 14.67
C ALA A 138 11.80 0.04 16.17
N ILE A 139 10.92 -0.86 16.60
CA ILE A 139 10.53 -1.03 18.00
C ILE A 139 11.06 -2.38 18.49
N ASP A 140 11.72 -2.42 19.65
CA ASP A 140 12.13 -3.67 20.29
C ASP A 140 11.02 -4.15 21.24
N PRO A 141 10.25 -5.19 20.87
CA PRO A 141 9.09 -5.63 21.66
C PRO A 141 9.53 -6.28 22.98
N TYR A 142 10.75 -6.82 23.03
CA TYR A 142 11.28 -7.54 24.19
C TYR A 142 11.67 -6.60 25.34
N ARG A 143 11.68 -5.29 25.10
CA ARG A 143 11.78 -4.27 26.16
C ARG A 143 10.47 -4.07 26.92
N PHE A 144 9.36 -4.55 26.37
CA PHE A 144 8.03 -4.33 26.93
C PHE A 144 7.36 -5.64 27.38
N SER A 145 7.68 -6.77 26.72
CA SER A 145 7.05 -8.06 26.97
C SER A 145 8.05 -9.22 26.82
N SER A 146 7.73 -10.39 27.40
CA SER A 146 8.58 -11.59 27.23
C SER A 146 8.45 -12.19 25.82
N PRO A 147 9.48 -12.91 25.31
CA PRO A 147 9.40 -13.58 24.01
C PRO A 147 8.23 -14.56 23.89
N GLU A 148 7.93 -15.30 24.96
CA GLU A 148 6.84 -16.27 24.99
C GLU A 148 5.48 -15.57 24.85
N PHE A 149 5.31 -14.44 25.52
CA PHE A 149 4.09 -13.64 25.39
C PHE A 149 3.92 -13.12 23.97
N VAL A 150 4.97 -12.54 23.39
CA VAL A 150 4.94 -12.02 22.02
C VAL A 150 4.56 -13.12 21.02
N GLU A 151 5.24 -14.26 21.06
CA GLU A 151 4.97 -15.37 20.14
C GLU A 151 3.57 -15.94 20.31
N LYS A 152 3.13 -16.15 21.55
CA LYS A 152 1.79 -16.64 21.85
C LYS A 152 0.71 -15.69 21.33
N THR A 153 0.83 -14.39 21.61
CA THR A 153 -0.14 -13.39 21.15
C THR A 153 -0.23 -13.35 19.62
N LEU A 154 0.91 -13.41 18.92
CA LEU A 154 0.92 -13.41 17.46
C LEU A 154 0.28 -14.67 16.89
N ASN A 155 0.62 -15.85 17.42
CA ASN A 155 0.05 -17.12 16.95
C ASN A 155 -1.45 -17.23 17.24
N ASP A 156 -1.87 -16.96 18.47
CA ASP A 156 -3.28 -17.03 18.88
C ASP A 156 -4.15 -16.09 18.02
N THR A 157 -3.65 -14.88 17.72
CA THR A 157 -4.39 -13.91 16.89
C THR A 157 -4.57 -14.42 15.46
N ILE A 158 -3.52 -14.99 14.87
CA ILE A 158 -3.56 -15.49 13.50
C ILE A 158 -4.42 -16.75 13.40
N GLU A 159 -4.31 -17.66 14.36
CA GLU A 159 -5.17 -18.84 14.47
C GLU A 159 -6.65 -18.44 14.62
N TYR A 160 -6.94 -17.46 15.46
CA TYR A 160 -8.29 -16.92 15.63
C TYR A 160 -8.85 -16.33 14.34
N ILE A 161 -8.07 -15.53 13.61
CA ILE A 161 -8.48 -14.99 12.30
C ILE A 161 -8.75 -16.12 11.32
N LYS A 162 -7.85 -17.10 11.22
CA LYS A 162 -7.99 -18.25 10.30
C LYS A 162 -9.15 -19.18 10.63
N ALA A 163 -9.59 -19.21 11.89
CA ALA A 163 -10.76 -19.96 12.33
C ALA A 163 -12.09 -19.29 11.97
N SER A 164 -12.07 -18.08 11.38
CA SER A 164 -13.28 -17.38 10.95
C SER A 164 -14.03 -18.16 9.85
N ILE A 165 -15.36 -18.02 9.84
CA ILE A 165 -16.20 -18.64 8.80
C ILE A 165 -16.00 -17.86 7.50
N PRO A 166 -15.56 -18.50 6.40
CA PRO A 166 -15.38 -17.81 5.13
C PRO A 166 -16.70 -17.28 4.56
N MET A 167 -16.63 -16.14 3.87
CA MET A 167 -17.81 -15.53 3.24
C MET A 167 -18.34 -16.36 2.05
N SER A 168 -17.48 -17.13 1.40
CA SER A 168 -17.83 -18.05 0.31
C SER A 168 -17.47 -19.49 0.70
N GLU A 169 -18.18 -20.48 0.16
CA GLU A 169 -18.05 -21.90 0.52
C GLU A 169 -16.61 -22.44 0.40
N ASN A 170 -15.83 -21.91 -0.55
CA ASN A 170 -14.41 -22.23 -0.75
C ASN A 170 -13.47 -21.04 -0.46
N GLY A 171 -13.95 -20.05 0.28
CA GLY A 171 -13.19 -18.86 0.63
C GLY A 171 -12.00 -19.20 1.54
N LYS A 172 -10.83 -18.62 1.24
CA LYS A 172 -9.67 -18.67 2.12
C LYS A 172 -9.54 -17.34 2.85
N ILE A 173 -9.17 -17.40 4.12
CA ILE A 173 -8.94 -16.24 4.97
C ILE A 173 -7.44 -16.08 5.12
N TYR A 174 -6.96 -14.88 4.79
CA TYR A 174 -5.55 -14.56 4.82
C TYR A 174 -5.28 -13.48 5.86
N TYR A 175 -4.15 -13.59 6.54
CA TYR A 175 -3.59 -12.46 7.29
C TYR A 175 -2.70 -11.59 6.38
N PRO A 176 -2.46 -10.31 6.75
CA PRO A 176 -1.61 -9.42 5.96
C PRO A 176 -0.19 -9.98 5.80
N GLY A 177 0.30 -10.14 4.56
CA GLY A 177 1.60 -10.73 4.25
C GLY A 177 1.58 -12.23 3.91
N GLU A 178 0.47 -12.93 4.17
CA GLU A 178 0.38 -14.37 3.92
C GLU A 178 0.43 -14.71 2.42
N ILE A 179 -0.28 -13.93 1.60
CA ILE A 179 -0.33 -14.13 0.15
C ILE A 179 1.06 -13.92 -0.45
N GLU A 180 1.75 -12.84 -0.05
CA GLU A 180 3.10 -12.51 -0.49
C GLU A 180 4.10 -13.60 -0.10
N LEU A 181 3.98 -14.16 1.11
CA LEU A 181 4.81 -15.29 1.55
C LEU A 181 4.55 -16.54 0.69
N MET A 182 3.29 -16.87 0.42
CA MET A 182 2.92 -17.99 -0.45
C MET A 182 3.46 -17.80 -1.87
N THR A 183 3.30 -16.61 -2.46
CA THR A 183 3.83 -16.27 -3.78
C THR A 183 5.35 -16.36 -3.80
N ARG A 184 6.04 -15.91 -2.76
CA ARG A 184 7.51 -16.03 -2.65
C ARG A 184 7.94 -17.50 -2.64
N VAL A 185 7.28 -18.35 -1.86
CA VAL A 185 7.58 -19.79 -1.80
C VAL A 185 7.36 -20.45 -3.16
N ASP A 186 6.26 -20.12 -3.84
CA ASP A 186 5.95 -20.64 -5.17
C ASP A 186 6.98 -20.19 -6.22
N ASN A 187 7.29 -18.89 -6.27
CA ASN A 187 8.25 -18.31 -7.20
C ASN A 187 9.67 -18.88 -7.02
N LEU A 188 10.09 -19.15 -5.78
CA LEU A 188 11.39 -19.78 -5.50
C LEU A 188 11.46 -21.22 -6.02
N LYS A 189 10.32 -21.91 -6.12
CA LYS A 189 10.24 -23.30 -6.58
C LYS A 189 10.03 -23.40 -8.09
N ASN A 190 9.16 -22.55 -8.64
CA ASN A 190 8.64 -22.66 -10.01
C ASN A 190 9.16 -21.57 -10.96
N GLY A 191 9.94 -20.61 -10.45
CA GLY A 191 10.39 -19.43 -11.19
C GLY A 191 9.42 -18.24 -11.03
N ILE A 192 9.89 -17.05 -11.36
CA ILE A 192 9.10 -15.81 -11.25
C ILE A 192 8.33 -15.60 -12.56
N PRO A 193 6.99 -15.55 -12.56
CA PRO A 193 6.23 -15.21 -13.75
C PRO A 193 6.44 -13.74 -14.12
N VAL A 194 6.66 -13.47 -15.41
CA VAL A 194 6.83 -12.12 -15.95
C VAL A 194 6.00 -12.00 -17.23
N GLU A 195 5.27 -10.90 -17.37
CA GLU A 195 4.53 -10.60 -18.60
C GLU A 195 5.50 -10.41 -19.77
N VAL A 196 5.18 -11.05 -20.90
CA VAL A 196 6.08 -11.07 -22.08
C VAL A 196 6.41 -9.66 -22.57
N GLU A 197 5.42 -8.77 -22.60
CA GLU A 197 5.61 -7.39 -23.04
C GLU A 197 6.60 -6.62 -22.15
N ILE A 198 6.55 -6.82 -20.83
CA ILE A 198 7.49 -6.21 -19.88
C ILE A 198 8.89 -6.78 -20.08
N TRP A 199 9.00 -8.10 -20.27
CA TRP A 199 10.28 -8.77 -20.52
C TRP A 199 10.96 -8.28 -21.80
N GLU A 200 10.21 -8.16 -22.90
CA GLU A 200 10.73 -7.61 -24.16
C GLU A 200 11.18 -6.15 -24.00
N LYS A 201 10.40 -5.32 -23.30
CA LYS A 201 10.77 -3.93 -23.01
C LYS A 201 12.11 -3.85 -22.25
N ILE A 202 12.30 -4.68 -21.23
CA ILE A 202 13.57 -4.73 -20.46
C ILE A 202 14.73 -5.15 -21.36
N LYS A 203 14.56 -6.16 -22.22
CA LYS A 203 15.62 -6.60 -23.17
C LYS A 203 16.00 -5.54 -24.20
N SER A 204 15.11 -4.59 -24.49
CA SER A 204 15.35 -3.51 -25.44
C SER A 204 16.01 -2.26 -24.83
N MET A 205 16.20 -2.21 -23.51
CA MET A 205 16.91 -1.13 -22.81
C MET A 205 18.43 -1.34 -22.87
#